data_AF-A0A1X0QWP2-F1
#
_entry.id   AF-A0A1X0QWP2-F1
#
_cell.length_a   1.000
_cell.length_b   1.000
_cell.length_c   1.000
_cell.angle_alpha   90.00
_cell.angle_beta   90.00
_cell.angle_gamma   90.00
#
_symmetry.space_group_name_H-M   'P 1'
#
loop_
_entity.id
_entity.type
_entity.pdbx_description
1 polymer ?
#
loop_
_entity_poly.entity_id
_entity_poly.type
_entity_poly.pdbx_seq_one_letter_code
_entity_poly.pdbx_strand_id
1 'polypeptide(L)'
;MDHIAVLINEQKYIDLFEYCQQLEIQSVTDVNVDLQVVYPIYLASSVFINDFQAARYIRKRIKKRNINTEQIEAIWRVIAALINKSYPEAYKQMNSFGWTEWMQILVTRIKEKLRNEMLSLIPKVYSSIDLCQVSNLFGVQGNELITELTNRGWKCEGNMVYPVKQVSISVPKIANENQYSRLADILIQLEKF
;
A
#
# COMPACT_ATOMS: atom_id res chain seq x y z
N MET A 1 -2.55 15.68 18.12
CA MET A 1 -3.17 14.34 17.97
C MET A 1 -4.46 14.42 17.16
N ASP A 2 -5.28 15.46 17.36
CA ASP A 2 -6.56 15.66 16.67
C ASP A 2 -6.45 15.76 15.13
N HIS A 3 -5.42 16.42 14.61
CA HIS A 3 -5.22 16.51 13.15
C HIS A 3 -4.89 15.14 12.51
N ILE A 4 -4.25 14.22 13.24
CA ILE A 4 -3.98 12.86 12.75
C ILE A 4 -5.31 12.09 12.66
N ALA A 5 -6.18 12.23 13.67
CA ALA A 5 -7.51 11.62 13.67
C ALA A 5 -8.37 12.09 12.49
N VAL A 6 -8.36 13.40 12.20
CA VAL A 6 -9.09 13.98 11.07
C VAL A 6 -8.55 13.46 9.74
N LEU A 7 -7.24 13.45 9.53
CA LEU A 7 -6.63 12.95 8.29
C LEU A 7 -6.86 11.45 8.07
N ILE A 8 -6.87 10.66 9.15
CA ILE A 8 -7.26 9.25 9.10
C ILE A 8 -8.72 9.16 8.67
N ASN A 9 -9.63 9.92 9.27
CA ASN A 9 -11.05 9.88 8.88
C ASN A 9 -11.29 10.31 7.43
N GLU A 10 -10.57 11.32 6.94
CA GLU A 10 -10.68 11.84 5.57
C GLU A 10 -9.98 10.97 4.50
N GLN A 11 -9.26 9.91 4.88
CA GLN A 11 -8.51 9.02 3.97
C GLN A 11 -7.42 9.72 3.14
N LYS A 12 -6.95 10.90 3.58
CA LYS A 12 -5.87 11.64 2.90
C LYS A 12 -4.50 11.18 3.41
N TYR A 13 -4.03 10.05 2.89
CA TYR A 13 -2.78 9.43 3.35
C TYR A 13 -1.50 10.17 2.92
N ILE A 14 -1.56 10.95 1.83
CA ILE A 14 -0.43 11.77 1.36
C ILE A 14 -0.21 12.93 2.33
N ASP A 15 -1.26 13.68 2.61
CA ASP A 15 -1.24 14.78 3.59
C ASP A 15 -0.84 14.29 4.99
N LEU A 16 -1.27 13.07 5.36
CA LEU A 16 -0.85 12.43 6.61
C LEU A 16 0.65 12.15 6.65
N PHE A 17 1.24 11.66 5.55
CA PHE A 17 2.67 11.45 5.46
C PHE A 17 3.44 12.78 5.58
N GLU A 18 3.00 13.82 4.88
CA GLU A 18 3.62 15.16 4.95
C GLU A 18 3.50 15.77 6.36
N TYR A 19 2.34 15.61 7.00
CA TYR A 19 2.12 16.07 8.36
C TYR A 19 3.03 15.33 9.37
N CYS A 20 3.17 14.00 9.24
CA CYS A 20 4.12 13.24 10.05
C CYS A 20 5.58 13.68 9.83
N GLN A 21 5.94 14.01 8.59
CA GLN A 21 7.26 14.55 8.28
C GLN A 21 7.49 15.93 8.94
N GLN A 22 6.49 16.82 8.90
CA GLN A 22 6.55 18.12 9.56
C GLN A 22 6.70 17.97 11.08
N LEU A 23 5.94 17.07 11.70
CA LEU A 23 6.06 16.78 13.14
C LEU A 23 7.45 16.29 13.52
N GLU A 24 8.09 15.48 12.68
CA GLU A 24 9.46 15.04 12.93
C GLU A 24 10.48 16.18 12.81
N ILE A 25 10.29 17.11 11.86
CA ILE A 25 11.16 18.31 11.75
C ILE A 25 10.98 19.20 12.98
N GLN A 26 9.74 19.40 13.41
CA GLN A 26 9.41 20.18 14.62
C GLN A 26 9.99 19.57 15.89
N SER A 27 10.03 18.24 16.00
CA SER A 27 10.67 17.56 17.15
C SER A 27 12.18 17.83 17.29
N VAL A 28 12.86 18.24 16.20
CA VAL A 28 14.29 18.60 16.22
C VAL A 28 14.50 20.05 16.65
N THR A 29 13.48 20.90 16.52
CA THR A 29 13.55 22.37 16.71
C THR A 29 12.91 22.89 18.00
N ASP A 30 12.42 21.99 18.88
CA ASP A 30 11.65 22.19 20.13
C ASP A 30 10.13 22.10 19.98
N VAL A 31 9.58 20.89 20.20
CA VAL A 31 8.24 20.62 20.76
C VAL A 31 8.25 19.24 21.44
N ASN A 32 7.55 19.14 22.57
CA ASN A 32 7.17 17.92 23.31
C ASN A 32 6.31 16.97 22.44
N VAL A 33 6.87 16.46 21.34
CA VAL A 33 6.22 15.52 20.42
C VAL A 33 6.67 14.12 20.76
N ASP A 34 5.72 13.26 21.10
CA ASP A 34 5.98 11.85 21.34
C ASP A 34 6.28 11.13 20.01
N LEU A 35 7.54 11.17 19.61
CA LEU A 35 8.06 10.51 18.40
C LEU A 35 7.73 9.00 18.38
N GLN A 36 7.61 8.39 19.55
CA GLN A 36 7.23 6.97 19.70
C GLN A 36 5.85 6.66 19.11
N VAL A 37 4.93 7.63 19.14
CA VAL A 37 3.56 7.49 18.62
C VAL A 37 3.50 7.93 17.15
N VAL A 38 4.30 8.91 16.75
CA VAL A 38 4.33 9.42 15.37
C VAL A 38 5.00 8.43 14.41
N TYR A 39 6.08 7.76 14.81
CA TYR A 39 6.82 6.85 13.93
C TYR A 39 6.01 5.65 13.39
N PRO A 40 5.23 4.93 14.21
CA PRO A 40 4.35 3.86 13.70
C PRO A 40 3.37 4.36 12.63
N ILE A 41 2.77 5.53 12.87
CA ILE A 41 1.80 6.15 11.95
C ILE A 41 2.49 6.59 10.66
N TYR A 42 3.69 7.17 10.78
CA TYR A 42 4.50 7.57 9.64
C TYR A 42 4.91 6.36 8.79
N LEU A 43 5.32 5.26 9.42
CA LEU A 43 5.60 4.01 8.71
C LEU A 43 4.35 3.45 8.03
N ALA A 44 3.20 3.42 8.70
CA ALA A 44 1.94 2.98 8.09
C ALA A 44 1.56 3.86 6.88
N SER A 45 1.74 5.17 6.96
CA SER A 45 1.46 6.11 5.86
C SER A 45 2.30 5.83 4.62
N SER A 46 3.57 5.46 4.79
CA SER A 46 4.44 5.09 3.66
C SER A 46 3.95 3.84 2.89
N VAL A 47 3.27 2.91 3.58
CA VAL A 47 2.62 1.75 2.96
C VAL A 47 1.43 2.18 2.10
N PHE A 48 0.69 3.21 2.51
CA PHE A 48 -0.41 3.74 1.69
C PHE A 48 0.09 4.42 0.40
N ILE A 49 1.25 5.06 0.45
CA ILE A 49 1.88 5.70 -0.72
C ILE A 49 2.55 4.66 -1.65
N ASN A 50 2.68 3.40 -1.20
CA ASN A 50 3.45 2.35 -1.89
C ASN A 50 4.94 2.71 -2.06
N ASP A 51 5.48 3.62 -1.25
CA ASP A 51 6.92 3.96 -1.22
C ASP A 51 7.65 3.21 -0.11
N PHE A 52 8.12 2.01 -0.46
CA PHE A 52 8.91 1.19 0.44
C PHE A 52 10.33 1.73 0.69
N GLN A 53 10.88 2.56 -0.20
CA GLN A 53 12.21 3.13 0.02
C GLN A 53 12.15 4.21 1.10
N ALA A 54 11.13 5.06 1.06
CA ALA A 54 10.84 6.01 2.15
C ALA A 54 10.76 5.28 3.49
N ALA A 55 10.01 4.17 3.56
CA ALA A 55 9.92 3.35 4.78
C ALA A 55 11.30 2.87 5.29
N ARG A 56 12.19 2.44 4.40
CA ARG A 56 13.56 2.03 4.76
C ARG A 56 14.38 3.19 5.31
N TYR A 57 14.28 4.38 4.72
CA TYR A 57 14.97 5.57 5.21
C TYR A 57 14.46 6.01 6.58
N ILE A 58 13.14 5.94 6.80
CA ILE A 58 12.50 6.20 8.10
C ILE A 58 13.05 5.22 9.14
N ARG A 59 13.10 3.91 8.85
CA ARG A 59 13.65 2.91 9.78
C ARG A 59 15.13 3.16 10.10
N LYS A 60 15.94 3.58 9.13
CA LYS A 60 17.34 3.96 9.38
C LYS A 60 17.44 5.16 10.33
N ARG A 61 16.56 6.17 10.18
CA ARG A 61 16.49 7.34 11.08
C ARG A 61 16.07 6.95 12.49
N ILE A 62 15.06 6.10 12.63
CA ILE A 62 14.59 5.57 13.92
C ILE A 62 15.74 4.86 14.65
N LYS A 63 16.48 3.98 13.96
CA LYS A 63 17.65 3.29 14.53
C LYS A 63 18.73 4.26 14.98
N LYS A 64 19.01 5.33 14.22
CA LYS A 64 19.98 6.36 14.62
C LYS A 64 19.56 7.14 15.87
N ARG A 65 18.25 7.31 16.10
CA ARG A 65 17.70 8.02 17.26
C ARG A 65 17.47 7.10 18.49
N ASN A 66 17.79 5.80 18.39
CA ASN A 66 17.58 4.80 19.45
C ASN A 66 16.13 4.70 19.97
N ILE A 67 15.14 5.01 19.13
CA ILE A 67 13.72 4.90 19.49
C ILE A 67 13.20 3.55 18.99
N ASN A 68 13.10 2.57 19.88
CA ASN A 68 12.49 1.28 19.55
C ASN A 68 11.34 1.01 20.50
N THR A 69 10.11 1.02 19.96
CA THR A 69 8.93 0.50 20.63
C THR A 69 8.48 -0.77 19.92
N GLU A 70 7.82 -1.67 20.67
CA GLU A 70 7.31 -2.92 20.12
C GLU A 70 6.37 -2.67 18.92
N GLN A 71 5.61 -1.57 18.94
CA GLN A 71 4.75 -1.12 17.85
C GLN A 71 5.52 -0.81 16.56
N ILE A 72 6.66 -0.10 16.69
CA ILE A 72 7.53 0.25 15.55
C ILE A 72 8.14 -1.02 14.95
N GLU A 73 8.53 -1.99 15.79
CA GLU A 73 9.06 -3.26 15.30
C GLU A 73 8.00 -4.10 14.61
N ALA A 74 6.79 -4.17 15.17
CA ALA A 74 5.67 -4.90 14.59
C ALA A 74 5.31 -4.34 13.20
N ILE A 75 5.15 -3.02 13.05
CA ILE A 75 4.84 -2.42 11.75
C ILE A 75 5.99 -2.59 10.77
N TRP A 76 7.25 -2.54 11.25
CA TRP A 76 8.40 -2.80 10.39
C TRP A 76 8.43 -4.24 9.87
N ARG A 77 8.06 -5.24 10.69
CA ARG A 77 7.95 -6.64 10.23
C ARG A 77 6.88 -6.78 9.15
N VAL A 78 5.74 -6.10 9.31
CA VAL A 78 4.70 -6.04 8.27
C VAL A 78 5.26 -5.44 6.98
N ILE A 79 5.94 -4.30 7.06
CA ILE A 79 6.55 -3.64 5.89
C ILE A 79 7.60 -4.54 5.23
N ALA A 80 8.45 -5.20 6.01
CA ALA A 80 9.44 -6.13 5.49
C ALA A 80 8.80 -7.31 4.75
N ALA A 81 7.72 -7.89 5.29
CA ALA A 81 6.96 -8.92 4.61
C ALA A 81 6.36 -8.41 3.29
N LEU A 82 5.83 -7.18 3.26
CA LEU A 82 5.30 -6.56 2.05
C LEU A 82 6.38 -6.30 0.99
N ILE A 83 7.58 -5.85 1.39
CA ILE A 83 8.73 -5.68 0.49
C ILE A 83 9.11 -7.02 -0.15
N ASN A 84 9.10 -8.10 0.62
CA ASN A 84 9.37 -9.45 0.14
C ASN A 84 8.19 -10.08 -0.62
N LYS A 85 7.07 -9.37 -0.77
CA LYS A 85 5.80 -9.86 -1.34
C LYS A 85 5.24 -11.10 -0.62
N SER A 86 5.57 -11.26 0.65
CA SER A 86 5.07 -12.31 1.53
C SER A 86 3.78 -11.84 2.21
N TYR A 87 2.68 -11.88 1.47
CA TYR A 87 1.34 -11.52 1.97
C TYR A 87 0.85 -12.37 3.15
N PRO A 88 1.02 -13.71 3.20
CA PRO A 88 0.53 -14.48 4.35
C PRO A 88 1.24 -14.11 5.65
N GLU A 89 2.54 -13.80 5.59
CA GLU A 89 3.29 -13.32 6.75
C GLU A 89 2.85 -11.92 7.16
N ALA A 90 2.58 -11.03 6.21
CA ALA A 90 2.07 -9.69 6.50
C ALA A 90 0.74 -9.75 7.26
N TYR A 91 -0.23 -10.57 6.83
CA TYR A 91 -1.51 -10.73 7.54
C TYR A 91 -1.33 -11.34 8.93
N LYS A 92 -0.44 -12.32 9.11
CA LYS A 92 -0.13 -12.90 10.42
C LYS A 92 0.42 -11.84 11.39
N GLN A 93 1.40 -11.04 10.94
CA GLN A 93 1.98 -9.98 11.77
C GLN A 93 0.97 -8.89 12.11
N MET A 94 0.07 -8.55 11.18
CA MET A 94 -1.00 -7.57 11.44
C MET A 94 -2.04 -8.06 12.47
N ASN A 95 -2.28 -9.37 12.57
CA ASN A 95 -3.24 -9.95 13.52
C ASN A 95 -2.60 -10.28 14.88
N SER A 96 -1.29 -10.52 14.92
CA SER A 96 -0.59 -10.99 16.12
C SER A 96 -0.31 -9.89 17.15
N PHE A 97 -0.38 -8.61 16.76
CA PHE A 97 0.03 -7.50 17.61
C PHE A 97 -1.18 -6.67 18.07
N GLY A 98 -1.20 -6.33 19.36
CA GLY A 98 -2.22 -5.44 19.96
C GLY A 98 -1.95 -3.98 19.62
N TRP A 99 -2.51 -3.50 18.51
CA TRP A 99 -2.34 -2.13 18.04
C TRP A 99 -3.08 -1.11 18.93
N THR A 100 -2.58 0.11 18.99
CA THR A 100 -3.31 1.27 19.51
C THR A 100 -4.51 1.59 18.62
N GLU A 101 -5.55 2.26 19.15
CA GLU A 101 -6.80 2.55 18.43
C GLU A 101 -6.59 3.11 17.01
N TRP A 102 -5.75 4.15 16.88
CA TRP A 102 -5.42 4.77 15.59
C TRP A 102 -4.69 3.83 14.63
N MET A 103 -3.77 3.03 15.16
CA MET A 103 -3.00 2.06 14.38
C MET A 103 -3.89 0.89 13.94
N GLN A 104 -4.88 0.49 14.75
CA GLN A 104 -5.82 -0.55 14.38
C GLN A 104 -6.67 -0.14 13.17
N ILE A 105 -7.15 1.11 13.14
CA ILE A 105 -7.87 1.68 12.00
C ILE A 105 -6.98 1.72 10.74
N LEU A 106 -5.70 2.08 10.88
CA LEU A 106 -4.77 2.08 9.76
C LEU A 106 -4.49 0.67 9.25
N VAL A 107 -4.28 -0.30 10.14
CA VAL A 107 -3.99 -1.69 9.78
C VAL A 107 -5.18 -2.35 9.08
N THR A 108 -6.42 -2.12 9.53
CA THR A 108 -7.61 -2.65 8.83
C THR A 108 -7.70 -2.08 7.41
N ARG A 109 -7.46 -0.78 7.25
CA ARG A 109 -7.42 -0.14 5.92
C ARG A 109 -6.28 -0.63 5.04
N ILE A 110 -5.11 -0.93 5.61
CA ILE A 110 -4.02 -1.57 4.85
C ILE A 110 -4.47 -2.94 4.34
N LYS A 111 -5.16 -3.75 5.16
CA LYS A 111 -5.69 -5.05 4.72
C LYS A 111 -6.68 -4.89 3.57
N GLU A 112 -7.61 -3.95 3.68
CA GLU A 112 -8.58 -3.66 2.61
C GLU A 112 -7.90 -3.22 1.32
N LYS A 113 -6.91 -2.32 1.42
CA LYS A 113 -6.12 -1.87 0.26
C LYS A 113 -5.41 -3.04 -0.40
N LEU A 114 -4.72 -3.89 0.38
CA LEU A 114 -4.01 -5.06 -0.14
C LEU A 114 -4.97 -6.05 -0.82
N ARG A 115 -6.14 -6.30 -0.22
CA ARG A 115 -7.18 -7.13 -0.84
C ARG A 115 -7.65 -6.55 -2.17
N ASN A 116 -7.90 -5.24 -2.24
CA ASN A 116 -8.32 -4.57 -3.47
C ASN A 116 -7.23 -4.60 -4.55
N GLU A 117 -5.96 -4.41 -4.17
CA GLU A 117 -4.82 -4.57 -5.07
C GLU A 117 -4.76 -6.01 -5.61
N MET A 118 -4.89 -7.02 -4.76
CA MET A 118 -4.92 -8.44 -5.16
C MET A 118 -6.06 -8.75 -6.12
N LEU A 119 -7.25 -8.22 -5.85
CA LEU A 119 -8.42 -8.36 -6.73
C LEU A 119 -8.19 -7.79 -8.12
N SER A 120 -7.39 -6.72 -8.22
CA SER A 120 -7.03 -6.12 -9.51
C SER A 120 -5.87 -6.84 -10.20
N LEU A 121 -4.98 -7.48 -9.44
CA LEU A 121 -3.77 -8.13 -9.95
C LEU A 121 -4.01 -9.55 -10.42
N ILE A 122 -4.77 -10.35 -9.65
CA ILE A 122 -4.99 -11.77 -9.95
C ILE A 122 -5.60 -11.99 -11.34
N PRO A 123 -6.64 -11.26 -11.77
CA PRO A 123 -7.20 -11.42 -13.13
C PRO A 123 -6.26 -11.02 -14.26
N LYS A 124 -5.24 -10.20 -13.99
CA LYS A 124 -4.26 -9.77 -14.99
C LYS A 124 -3.17 -10.81 -15.20
N VAL A 125 -2.80 -11.52 -14.15
CA VAL A 125 -1.65 -12.43 -14.14
C VAL A 125 -2.08 -13.88 -14.34
N TYR A 126 -3.22 -14.29 -13.78
CA TYR A 126 -3.66 -15.68 -13.74
C TYR A 126 -4.90 -15.91 -14.59
N SER A 127 -4.89 -16.99 -15.37
CA SER A 127 -6.10 -17.53 -16.03
C SER A 127 -6.82 -18.54 -15.13
N SER A 128 -6.07 -19.25 -14.30
CA SER A 128 -6.54 -20.19 -13.29
C SER A 128 -5.56 -20.18 -12.13
N ILE A 129 -6.05 -20.36 -10.91
CA ILE A 129 -5.22 -20.36 -9.69
C ILE A 129 -5.85 -21.28 -8.63
N ASP A 130 -5.00 -21.93 -7.83
CA ASP A 130 -5.44 -22.80 -6.74
C ASP A 130 -6.09 -21.99 -5.62
N LEU A 131 -7.17 -22.50 -5.04
CA LEU A 131 -7.88 -21.88 -3.92
C LEU A 131 -6.96 -21.68 -2.71
N CYS A 132 -6.03 -22.60 -2.45
CA CYS A 132 -5.04 -22.47 -1.38
C CYS A 132 -4.10 -21.27 -1.60
N GLN A 133 -3.68 -21.02 -2.84
CA GLN A 133 -2.82 -19.89 -3.16
C GLN A 133 -3.60 -18.57 -3.06
N VAL A 134 -4.83 -18.56 -3.55
CA VAL A 134 -5.75 -17.41 -3.41
C VAL A 134 -5.97 -17.09 -1.93
N SER A 135 -6.31 -18.08 -1.12
CA SER A 135 -6.47 -17.95 0.34
C SER A 135 -5.25 -17.31 1.01
N ASN A 136 -4.04 -17.72 0.62
CA ASN A 136 -2.79 -17.14 1.13
C ASN A 136 -2.57 -15.68 0.70
N LEU A 137 -3.00 -15.30 -0.51
CA LEU A 137 -2.89 -13.94 -1.04
C LEU A 137 -3.91 -12.97 -0.41
N PHE A 138 -5.11 -13.46 -0.13
CA PHE A 138 -6.18 -12.68 0.48
C PHE A 138 -6.12 -12.62 2.00
N GLY A 139 -5.44 -13.58 2.63
CA GLY A 139 -5.38 -13.70 4.09
C GLY A 139 -6.71 -14.11 4.72
N VAL A 140 -7.63 -14.64 3.93
CA VAL A 140 -8.95 -15.16 4.34
C VAL A 140 -9.06 -16.58 3.83
N GLN A 141 -9.48 -17.49 4.70
CA GLN A 141 -9.66 -18.89 4.35
C GLN A 141 -11.15 -19.25 4.44
N GLY A 142 -11.60 -20.16 3.58
CA GLY A 142 -12.93 -20.77 3.68
C GLY A 142 -14.03 -20.10 2.87
N ASN A 143 -15.26 -20.24 3.35
CA ASN A 143 -16.47 -19.92 2.60
C ASN A 143 -16.66 -18.43 2.31
N GLU A 144 -16.14 -17.56 3.19
CA GLU A 144 -16.19 -16.09 3.01
C GLU A 144 -15.43 -15.64 1.77
N LEU A 145 -14.30 -16.28 1.47
CA LEU A 145 -13.56 -16.00 0.25
C LEU A 145 -14.36 -16.43 -0.98
N ILE A 146 -15.00 -17.60 -0.94
CA ILE A 146 -15.79 -18.10 -2.06
C ILE A 146 -16.97 -17.16 -2.34
N THR A 147 -17.66 -16.66 -1.31
CA THR A 147 -18.77 -15.71 -1.47
C THR A 147 -18.29 -14.36 -2.01
N GLU A 148 -17.16 -13.82 -1.52
CA GLU A 148 -16.59 -12.59 -2.06
C GLU A 148 -16.19 -12.71 -3.53
N LEU A 149 -15.63 -13.86 -3.93
CA LEU A 149 -15.21 -14.13 -5.30
C LEU A 149 -16.41 -14.33 -6.25
N THR A 150 -17.42 -15.09 -5.83
CA THR A 150 -18.64 -15.30 -6.63
C THR A 150 -19.45 -14.02 -6.78
N ASN A 151 -19.53 -13.17 -5.74
CA ASN A 151 -20.15 -11.85 -5.82
C ASN A 151 -19.49 -10.95 -6.87
N ARG A 152 -18.20 -11.16 -7.17
CA ARG A 152 -17.45 -10.44 -8.20
C ARG A 152 -17.44 -11.15 -9.57
N GLY A 153 -18.22 -12.24 -9.70
CA GLY A 153 -18.39 -12.99 -10.94
C GLY A 153 -17.29 -14.01 -11.24
N TRP A 154 -16.37 -14.29 -10.30
CA TRP A 154 -15.33 -15.29 -10.51
C TRP A 154 -15.92 -16.70 -10.40
N LYS A 155 -15.45 -17.62 -11.23
CA LYS A 155 -15.91 -19.02 -11.21
C LYS A 155 -14.99 -19.83 -10.30
N CYS A 156 -15.57 -20.48 -9.30
CA CYS A 156 -14.86 -21.39 -8.40
C CYS A 156 -15.35 -22.82 -8.70
N GLU A 157 -14.47 -23.68 -9.19
CA GLU A 157 -14.77 -25.10 -9.45
C GLU A 157 -13.88 -25.96 -8.58
N GLY A 158 -14.45 -26.54 -7.51
CA GLY A 158 -13.70 -27.36 -6.55
C GLY A 158 -12.57 -26.58 -5.89
N ASN A 159 -11.32 -26.96 -6.21
CA ASN A 159 -10.11 -26.34 -5.66
C ASN A 159 -9.50 -25.26 -6.60
N MET A 160 -10.10 -25.02 -7.77
CA MET A 160 -9.60 -24.06 -8.75
C MET A 160 -10.49 -22.82 -8.83
N VAL A 161 -9.86 -21.66 -8.95
CA VAL A 161 -10.50 -20.37 -9.14
C VAL A 161 -10.13 -19.82 -10.51
N TYR A 162 -11.14 -19.41 -11.27
CA TYR A 162 -11.02 -18.77 -12.56
C TYR A 162 -11.44 -17.30 -12.43
N PRO A 163 -10.47 -16.38 -12.30
CA PRO A 163 -10.78 -14.96 -12.23
C PRO A 163 -11.35 -14.46 -13.56
N VAL A 164 -12.34 -13.56 -13.49
CA VAL A 164 -12.85 -12.91 -14.69
C VAL A 164 -11.78 -11.95 -15.19
N LYS A 165 -11.16 -12.30 -16.32
CA LYS A 165 -10.15 -11.47 -16.96
C LYS A 165 -10.74 -10.07 -17.17
N GLN A 166 -10.21 -9.09 -16.46
CA GLN A 166 -10.54 -7.71 -16.76
C GLN A 166 -10.03 -7.46 -18.18
N VAL A 167 -10.96 -7.25 -19.12
CA VAL A 167 -10.61 -6.79 -20.46
C VAL A 167 -9.88 -5.48 -20.21
N SER A 168 -8.55 -5.49 -20.29
CA SER A 168 -7.81 -4.25 -20.42
C SER A 168 -8.37 -3.65 -21.69
N ILE A 169 -9.21 -2.63 -21.56
CA ILE A 169 -9.49 -1.72 -22.64
C ILE A 169 -8.10 -1.20 -22.98
N SER A 170 -7.47 -1.79 -24.00
CA SER A 170 -6.37 -1.14 -24.66
C SER A 170 -7.01 0.14 -25.14
N VAL A 171 -6.82 1.22 -24.38
CA VAL A 171 -7.10 2.55 -24.89
C VAL A 171 -6.35 2.55 -26.21
N PRO A 172 -7.05 2.59 -27.36
CA PRO A 172 -6.34 2.73 -28.62
C PRO A 172 -5.47 3.93 -28.37
N LYS A 173 -4.14 3.75 -28.45
CA LYS A 173 -3.19 4.85 -28.28
C LYS A 173 -3.78 5.97 -29.14
N ILE A 174 -4.30 7.02 -28.51
CA ILE A 174 -4.69 8.23 -29.23
C ILE A 174 -3.36 8.81 -29.63
N ALA A 175 -2.85 8.21 -30.68
CA ALA A 175 -1.73 8.65 -31.42
C ALA A 175 -2.22 9.98 -32.01
N ASN A 176 -1.48 11.02 -31.67
CA ASN A 176 -1.10 12.07 -32.61
C ASN A 176 -1.76 13.45 -32.42
N GLU A 177 -1.63 14.05 -31.24
CA GLU A 177 -1.45 15.52 -31.17
C GLU A 177 -0.11 15.85 -30.53
N ASN A 178 0.18 15.24 -29.38
CA ASN A 178 1.45 15.40 -28.67
C ASN A 178 2.67 14.85 -29.42
N GLN A 179 2.46 14.00 -30.43
CA GLN A 179 3.54 13.51 -31.30
C GLN A 179 3.83 14.49 -32.43
N TYR A 180 2.82 15.18 -32.97
CA TYR A 180 3.02 16.19 -34.01
C TYR A 180 3.69 17.45 -33.46
N SER A 181 3.31 17.89 -32.26
CA SER A 181 4.00 19.01 -31.59
C SER A 181 5.47 18.70 -31.32
N ARG A 182 5.78 17.51 -30.82
CA ARG A 182 7.17 17.06 -30.63
C ARG A 182 7.95 16.97 -31.94
N LEU A 183 7.34 16.48 -33.01
CA LEU A 183 7.98 16.44 -34.32
C LEU A 183 8.24 17.85 -34.87
N ALA A 184 7.30 18.77 -34.69
CA ALA A 184 7.47 20.17 -35.07
C ALA A 184 8.59 20.84 -34.27
N ASP A 185 8.66 20.59 -32.96
CA ASP A 185 9.74 21.10 -32.10
C ASP A 185 11.12 20.57 -32.51
N ILE A 186 11.21 19.28 -32.88
CA ILE A 186 12.44 18.67 -33.39
C ILE A 186 12.84 19.31 -34.73
N LEU A 187 11.88 19.57 -35.61
CA LEU A 187 12.13 20.21 -36.91
C LEU A 187 12.68 21.64 -36.73
N ILE A 188 12.09 22.43 -35.84
CA ILE A 188 12.54 23.78 -35.49
C ILE A 188 13.96 23.76 -34.89
N GLN A 189 14.30 22.74 -34.10
CA GLN A 189 15.65 22.60 -33.54
C GLN A 189 16.69 22.26 -34.61
N LEU A 190 16.33 21.47 -35.62
CA LEU A 190 17.23 21.10 -36.71
C LEU A 190 17.41 22.21 -37.74
N GLU A 191 16.41 23.06 -37.97
CA GLU A 191 16.50 24.20 -38.90
C GLU A 191 17.44 25.31 -38.42
N LYS A 192 17.72 25.36 -37.11
CA LYS A 192 18.59 26.38 -36.50
C LYS A 192 20.10 26.06 -36.58
N PHE A 193 20.49 24.93 -37.16
CA PHE A 193 21.88 24.54 -37.45
C PHE A 193 22.14 24.56 -38.94
#